data_AF-A0A4Q3J780-F1
#
_entry.id   AF-A0A4Q3J780-F1
#
_cell.length_a   1.000
_cell.length_b   1.000
_cell.length_c   1.000
_cell.angle_alpha   90.00
_cell.angle_beta   90.00
_cell.angle_gamma   90.00
#
_symmetry.space_group_name_H-M   'P 1'
#
loop_
_entity.id
_entity.type
_entity.pdbx_description
1 polymer ?
#
loop_
_entity_poly.entity_id
_entity_poly.type
_entity_poly.pdbx_seq_one_letter_code
_entity_poly.pdbx_strand_id
1 'polypeptide(L)'
;MKISEMNWRQVEDYLKHDDRVVLPLGSTEQHAGLSLSVDSILSERVGAEAAETLGVPVFPVVAYGLTPYFLAFPGTISLRVET
;
A
#
# COMPACT_ATOMS: atom_id res chain seq x y z
N MET A 1 2.31 -4.90 12.38
CA MET A 1 2.59 -6.25 11.85
C MET A 1 2.48 -6.24 10.34
N LYS A 2 3.25 -7.02 9.58
CA LYS A 2 3.13 -7.08 8.11
C LYS A 2 2.50 -8.40 7.66
N ILE A 3 1.48 -8.33 6.81
CA ILE A 3 0.83 -9.53 6.24
C ILE A 3 1.80 -10.40 5.44
N SER A 4 2.78 -9.80 4.77
CA SER A 4 3.82 -10.53 4.01
C SER A 4 4.70 -11.45 4.86
N GLU A 5 4.67 -11.28 6.18
CA GLU A 5 5.45 -12.06 7.14
C GLU A 5 4.56 -13.06 7.92
N MET A 6 3.26 -13.09 7.62
CA MET A 6 2.28 -13.94 8.28
C MET A 6 1.87 -15.11 7.40
N ASN A 7 1.61 -16.26 8.01
CA ASN A 7 0.86 -17.34 7.39
C ASN A 7 -0.64 -17.25 7.77
N TRP A 8 -1.47 -18.00 7.05
CA TRP A 8 -2.93 -17.95 7.22
C TRP A 8 -3.41 -18.30 8.63
N ARG A 9 -2.70 -19.15 9.39
CA ARG A 9 -3.06 -19.52 10.77
C ARG A 9 -2.82 -18.36 11.74
N GLN A 10 -1.75 -17.60 11.53
CA GLN A 10 -1.49 -16.39 12.32
C GLN A 10 -2.56 -15.32 12.07
N VAL A 11 -3.08 -15.22 10.84
CA VAL A 11 -4.23 -14.36 10.53
C VAL A 11 -5.49 -14.87 11.21
N GLU A 12 -5.77 -16.18 11.15
CA GLU A 12 -6.89 -16.79 11.86
C GLU A 12 -6.84 -16.54 13.38
N ASP A 13 -5.66 -16.61 13.99
CA ASP A 13 -5.46 -16.28 15.40
C ASP A 13 -5.68 -14.79 15.69
N TYR A 14 -5.20 -13.89 14.84
CA TYR A 14 -5.44 -12.44 14.94
C TYR A 14 -6.94 -12.11 14.94
N LEU A 15 -7.70 -12.73 14.03
CA LEU A 15 -9.14 -12.52 13.85
C LEU A 15 -9.99 -12.91 15.06
N LYS A 16 -9.43 -13.63 16.05
CA LYS A 16 -10.12 -13.91 17.33
C LYS A 16 -10.19 -12.68 18.24
N HIS A 17 -9.40 -11.64 17.96
CA HIS A 17 -9.25 -10.47 18.83
C HIS A 17 -9.56 -9.14 18.13
N ASP A 18 -9.29 -9.04 16.82
CA ASP A 18 -9.49 -7.82 16.04
C ASP A 18 -9.68 -8.19 14.56
N ASP A 19 -10.45 -7.40 13.82
CA ASP A 19 -10.77 -7.61 12.40
C ASP A 19 -10.30 -6.46 11.49
N ARG A 20 -9.62 -5.46 12.07
CA ARG A 20 -9.11 -4.30 11.34
C ARG A 20 -7.83 -4.63 10.57
N VAL A 21 -7.62 -3.93 9.47
CA VAL A 21 -6.40 -4.03 8.66
C VAL A 21 -6.06 -2.66 8.10
N VAL A 22 -4.81 -2.47 7.70
CA VAL A 22 -4.38 -1.32 6.89
C VAL A 22 -4.00 -1.82 5.50
N LEU A 23 -4.59 -1.23 4.47
CA LEU A 23 -4.20 -1.43 3.08
C LEU A 23 -3.63 -0.13 2.53
N PRO A 24 -2.29 0.00 2.44
CA PRO A 24 -1.69 1.16 1.81
C PRO A 24 -2.03 1.20 0.31
N LEU A 25 -2.44 2.37 -0.16
CA LEU A 25 -2.67 2.64 -1.58
C LEU A 25 -1.61 3.64 -2.04
N GLY A 26 -0.89 3.25 -3.09
CA GLY A 26 0.08 4.10 -3.75
C GLY A 26 -0.21 4.24 -5.24
N SER A 27 0.82 4.66 -5.96
CA SER A 27 0.83 4.73 -7.40
C SER A 27 2.28 4.64 -7.92
N THR A 28 2.41 4.46 -9.23
CA THR A 28 3.68 4.61 -9.95
C THR A 28 3.51 5.72 -10.98
N GLU A 29 3.92 6.94 -10.62
CA GLU A 29 3.68 8.15 -11.41
C GLU A 29 4.79 9.20 -11.25
N GLN A 30 4.81 10.16 -12.17
CA GLN A 30 5.80 11.23 -12.20
C GLN A 30 5.75 12.09 -10.91
N HIS A 31 6.92 12.32 -10.31
CA HIS A 31 7.08 13.13 -9.08
C HIS A 31 8.23 14.15 -9.20
N ALA A 32 8.29 14.87 -10.32
CA ALA A 32 9.36 15.79 -10.68
C ALA A 32 10.74 15.11 -10.60
N GLY A 33 11.61 15.55 -9.70
CA GLY A 33 12.94 14.97 -9.51
C GLY A 33 13.02 13.78 -8.55
N LEU A 34 11.88 13.26 -8.06
CA LEU A 34 11.82 12.17 -7.09
C LEU A 34 11.56 10.81 -7.77
N SER A 35 11.55 9.75 -6.96
CA SER A 35 11.19 8.40 -7.39
C SER A 35 9.77 8.34 -7.97
N LEU A 36 9.54 7.46 -8.95
CA LEU A 36 8.19 7.20 -9.47
C LEU A 36 7.27 6.51 -8.45
N SER A 37 7.85 5.93 -7.39
CA SER A 37 7.12 5.16 -6.37
C SER A 37 6.91 5.92 -5.06
N VAL A 38 7.01 7.25 -5.06
CA VAL A 38 6.85 8.08 -3.85
C VAL A 38 5.57 7.72 -3.10
N ASP A 39 4.44 7.63 -3.78
CA ASP A 39 3.15 7.29 -3.17
C ASP A 39 3.16 5.93 -2.48
N SER A 40 3.81 4.93 -3.11
CA SER A 40 3.91 3.59 -2.54
C SER A 40 4.82 3.58 -1.30
N ILE A 41 5.97 4.24 -1.37
CA ILE A 41 6.95 4.31 -0.27
C ILE A 41 6.35 5.00 0.95
N LEU A 42 5.70 6.15 0.75
CA LEU A 42 5.17 6.95 1.84
C LEU A 42 3.92 6.31 2.46
N SER A 43 2.99 5.80 1.66
CA SER A 43 1.78 5.15 2.17
C SER A 43 2.10 3.88 2.96
N GLU A 44 3.03 3.04 2.48
CA GLU A 44 3.45 1.84 3.22
C GLU A 44 4.08 2.21 4.57
N ARG A 45 4.97 3.21 4.57
CA ARG A 45 5.65 3.67 5.78
C ARG A 45 4.67 4.23 6.81
N VAL A 46 3.80 5.14 6.39
CA VAL A 46 2.78 5.74 7.27
C VAL A 46 1.84 4.67 7.82
N GLY A 47 1.39 3.73 6.96
CA GLY A 47 0.54 2.62 7.39
C GLY A 47 1.22 1.71 8.42
N ALA A 48 2.49 1.35 8.19
CA ALA A 48 3.28 0.53 9.11
C ALA A 48 3.47 1.21 10.48
N GLU A 49 3.92 2.46 10.49
CA GLU A 49 4.19 3.21 11.72
C GLU A 49 2.89 3.48 12.51
N ALA A 50 1.79 3.82 11.84
CA ALA A 50 0.50 4.05 12.49
C ALA A 50 -0.11 2.76 13.10
N ALA A 51 0.08 1.62 12.44
CA ALA A 51 -0.49 0.34 12.87
C ALA A 51 0.36 -0.40 13.92
N GLU A 52 1.63 0.00 14.11
CA GLU A 52 2.60 -0.72 14.95
C GLU A 52 2.09 -0.90 16.39
N THR A 53 1.72 0.20 17.05
CA THR A 53 1.26 0.18 18.46
C THR A 53 -0.13 -0.42 18.63
N LEU A 54 -0.93 -0.48 17.56
CA LEU A 54 -2.29 -1.00 17.57
C LEU A 54 -2.33 -2.52 17.34
N GLY A 55 -1.21 -3.12 16.95
CA GLY A 55 -1.20 -4.53 16.57
C GLY A 55 -2.11 -4.80 15.37
N VAL A 56 -2.23 -3.86 14.43
CA VAL A 56 -3.04 -4.05 13.21
C VAL A 56 -2.13 -4.55 12.07
N PRO A 57 -2.52 -5.60 11.32
CA PRO A 57 -1.78 -6.05 10.16
C PRO A 57 -1.84 -5.04 9.00
N VAL A 58 -0.68 -4.82 8.37
CA VAL A 58 -0.53 -3.98 7.19
C VAL A 58 -0.31 -4.88 5.98
N PHE A 59 -1.16 -4.72 4.97
CA PHE A 59 -1.05 -5.42 3.70
C PHE A 59 0.07 -4.84 2.84
N PRO A 60 0.59 -5.61 1.86
CA PRO A 60 1.43 -5.05 0.82
C PRO A 60 0.74 -3.87 0.14
N VAL A 61 1.51 -2.82 -0.15
CA VAL A 61 1.00 -1.64 -0.84
C VAL A 61 0.47 -1.98 -2.23
N VAL A 62 -0.66 -1.38 -2.60
CA VAL A 62 -1.14 -1.39 -3.98
C VAL A 62 -0.34 -0.37 -4.76
N ALA A 63 0.64 -0.83 -5.53
CA ALA A 63 1.65 0.04 -6.17
C ALA A 63 1.19 0.78 -7.44
N TYR A 64 -0.02 0.51 -7.91
CA TYR A 64 -0.59 1.12 -9.11
C TYR A 64 -1.96 1.71 -8.79
N GLY A 65 -2.18 2.96 -9.20
CA GLY A 65 -3.40 3.71 -8.93
C GLY A 65 -3.99 4.33 -10.20
N LEU A 66 -4.88 5.30 -10.02
CA LEU A 66 -5.50 6.06 -11.11
C LEU A 66 -4.77 7.39 -11.33
N THR A 67 -3.91 7.45 -12.35
CA THR A 67 -2.95 8.54 -12.58
C THR A 67 -3.00 9.10 -14.02
N PRO A 68 -4.18 9.32 -14.62
CA PRO A 68 -4.33 9.59 -16.05
C PRO A 68 -3.63 10.88 -16.51
N TYR A 69 -3.48 11.85 -15.60
CA TYR A 69 -2.87 13.14 -15.88
C TYR A 69 -1.35 13.05 -16.14
N PHE A 70 -0.71 11.95 -15.73
CA PHE A 70 0.75 11.77 -15.81
C PHE A 70 1.19 10.75 -16.88
N LEU A 71 0.27 10.27 -17.73
CA LEU A 71 0.57 9.27 -18.76
C LEU A 71 1.55 9.74 -19.84
N ALA A 72 1.74 11.05 -20.01
CA ALA A 72 2.74 11.60 -20.93
C ALA A 72 4.18 11.46 -20.41
N PHE A 73 4.36 11.15 -19.12
CA PHE A 73 5.68 11.04 -18.49
C PHE A 73 6.15 9.57 -18.49
N PRO A 74 7.35 9.27 -19.05
CA PRO A 74 7.86 7.90 -19.11
C PRO A 74 7.96 7.23 -17.73
N GLY A 75 7.47 6.01 -17.64
CA GLY A 75 7.47 5.21 -16.40
C GLY A 75 6.20 5.32 -15.56
N THR A 76 5.33 6.30 -15.80
CA THR A 76 3.99 6.34 -15.19
C THR A 76 3.13 5.16 -15.67
N ILE A 77 2.44 4.51 -14.74
CA ILE A 77 1.42 3.49 -15.03
C ILE A 77 0.12 3.87 -14.31
N SER A 78 -0.97 4.00 -15.07
CA SER A 78 -2.32 4.20 -14.54
C SER A 78 -3.17 2.97 -14.78
N LEU A 79 -3.86 2.53 -13.73
CA LEU A 79 -4.98 1.59 -13.85
C LEU A 79 -6.20 2.31 -14.45
N ARG A 80 -7.15 1.54 -14.98
CA ARG A 80 -8.48 2.04 -15.33
C ARG A 80 -9.35 2.03 -14.07
N VAL A 81 -10.36 2.90 -14.01
CA VAL A 81 -11.30 2.98 -12.87
C VAL A 81 -11.99 1.63 -12.59
N GLU A 82 -12.20 0.82 -13.62
CA GLU A 82 -12.82 -0.50 -13.55
C GLU A 82 -11.88 -1.64 -13.12
N THR A 83 -10.58 -1.37 -12.98
CA THR A 83 -9.56 -2.35 -12.56
C THR A 83 -9.45 -2.38 -11.05
#